data_AF-A0A1B3ECY1-F1
#
_entry.id   AF-A0A1B3ECY1-F1
#
_cell.length_a   1.000
_cell.length_b   1.000
_cell.length_c   1.000
_cell.angle_alpha   90.00
_cell.angle_beta   90.00
_cell.angle_gamma   90.00
#
_symmetry.space_group_name_H-M   'P 1'
#
loop_
_entity.id
_entity.type
_entity.pdbx_description
1 polymer ?
#
loop_
_entity_poly.entity_id
_entity_poly.type
_entity_poly.pdbx_seq_one_letter_code
_entity_poly.pdbx_strand_id
1 'polypeptide(L)'
;MRVVNVSDARSNLKKVIDEVSDDSDFTIISRRNAPDAVLLSLDSFNSLMETVHLLKSPANAANLARSLAQLESEKTVMHELVEDDEQPPCKDANPPILADVAVSLTDFDRDPMATIRKGQGEAVVILNLNEPVFYVVPPARYLAMLEQIEDLRLAELVHARQGEPTVVVEIEELLAQSPTTPSEHPL
;
A
#
# COMPACT_ATOMS: atom_id res chain seq x y z
N MET A 1 6.75 11.08 3.85
CA MET A 1 7.83 10.10 3.71
C MET A 1 9.02 10.51 4.58
N ARG A 2 9.47 9.65 5.49
CA ARG A 2 10.63 9.89 6.37
C ARG A 2 11.69 8.81 6.19
N VAL A 3 12.96 9.20 6.26
CA VAL A 3 14.10 8.26 6.23
C VAL A 3 14.83 8.33 7.56
N VAL A 4 15.03 7.18 8.21
CA VAL A 4 15.77 7.03 9.47
C VAL A 4 16.86 5.99 9.32
N ASN A 5 17.98 6.15 10.01
CA ASN A 5 19.00 5.10 10.06
C ASN A 5 18.54 3.97 11.00
N VAL A 6 18.98 2.74 10.76
CA VAL A 6 18.76 1.58 11.65
C VAL A 6 19.09 1.89 13.11
N SER A 7 20.19 2.58 13.39
CA SER A 7 20.60 2.91 14.77
C SER A 7 19.62 3.84 15.47
N ASP A 8 19.08 4.82 14.74
CA ASP A 8 18.12 5.80 15.26
C ASP A 8 16.74 5.17 15.42
N ALA A 9 16.33 4.34 14.45
CA ALA A 9 15.10 3.56 14.49
C ALA A 9 15.09 2.61 15.70
N ARG A 10 16.21 1.94 15.99
CA ARG A 10 16.33 1.06 17.16
C ARG A 10 16.25 1.83 18.48
N SER A 11 16.90 2.98 18.57
CA SER A 11 16.92 3.77 19.81
C SER A 11 15.60 4.49 20.08
N ASN A 12 14.80 4.74 19.03
CA ASN A 12 13.56 5.50 19.09
C ASN A 12 12.38 4.73 18.48
N LEU A 13 12.38 3.39 18.57
CA LEU A 13 11.43 2.57 17.81
C LEU A 13 9.98 2.90 18.13
N LYS A 14 9.66 3.04 19.42
CA LYS A 14 8.31 3.41 19.86
C LYS A 14 7.83 4.70 19.19
N LYS A 15 8.68 5.72 19.14
CA LYS A 15 8.35 7.00 18.50
C LYS A 15 8.12 6.83 17.00
N VAL A 16 8.94 6.01 16.31
CA VAL A 16 8.75 5.73 14.88
C VAL A 16 7.43 5.00 14.63
N ILE A 17 7.03 4.08 15.51
CA ILE A 17 5.75 3.37 15.42
C ILE A 17 4.58 4.34 15.62
N ASP A 18 4.63 5.13 16.69
CA ASP A 18 3.58 6.10 17.02
C ASP A 18 3.39 7.09 15.85
N GLU A 19 4.49 7.64 15.30
CA GLU A 19 4.47 8.54 14.15
C GLU A 19 3.87 7.90 12.88
N VAL A 20 4.27 6.67 12.55
CA VAL A 20 3.74 5.97 11.35
C VAL A 20 2.27 5.62 11.52
N SER A 21 1.82 5.36 12.74
CA SER A 21 0.40 5.13 13.04
C SER A 21 -0.42 6.42 12.91
N ASP A 22 0.08 7.54 13.42
CA ASP A 22 -0.63 8.82 13.44
C ASP A 22 -0.67 9.49 12.05
N ASP A 23 0.46 9.48 11.33
CA ASP A 23 0.59 10.16 10.04
C ASP A 23 0.06 9.34 8.85
N SER A 24 -0.29 8.05 9.07
CA SER A 24 -0.67 7.10 8.00
C SER A 24 0.32 7.08 6.83
N ASP A 25 1.60 7.33 7.13
CA ASP A 25 2.70 7.45 6.18
C ASP A 25 3.78 6.42 6.52
N PHE A 26 4.60 6.06 5.54
CA PHE A 26 5.63 5.06 5.74
C PHE A 26 6.98 5.68 6.15
N THR A 27 7.73 4.92 6.95
CA THR A 27 9.11 5.26 7.30
C THR A 27 10.09 4.30 6.65
N ILE A 28 11.07 4.84 5.92
CA ILE A 28 12.17 4.07 5.36
C ILE A 28 13.29 3.98 6.39
N ILE A 29 13.67 2.75 6.74
CA ILE A 29 14.83 2.46 7.58
C ILE A 29 16.02 2.20 6.64
N SER A 30 16.87 3.22 6.47
CA SER A 30 18.04 3.17 5.58
C SER A 30 19.25 2.50 6.20
N ARG A 31 20.07 1.85 5.37
CA ARG A 31 21.16 0.97 5.82
C ARG A 31 22.44 1.22 5.04
N ARG A 32 23.59 0.99 5.69
CA ARG A 32 24.91 1.13 5.05
C ARG A 32 25.35 -0.11 4.25
N ASN A 33 24.94 -1.32 4.66
CA ASN A 33 25.42 -2.60 4.11
C ASN A 33 24.30 -3.63 3.86
N ALA A 34 23.07 -3.17 3.63
CA ALA A 34 21.91 -4.02 3.34
C ALA A 34 20.87 -3.19 2.57
N PRO A 35 19.83 -3.79 1.96
CA PRO A 35 18.79 -3.07 1.17
C PRO A 35 18.02 -1.98 1.98
N ASP A 36 17.04 -1.25 1.47
CA ASP A 36 16.04 -0.54 2.31
C ASP A 36 15.20 -1.48 3.21
N ALA A 37 14.43 -0.93 4.14
CA ALA A 37 13.23 -1.53 4.70
C ALA A 37 12.16 -0.45 4.89
N VAL A 38 10.92 -0.74 4.55
CA VAL A 38 9.78 0.17 4.67
C VAL A 38 8.94 -0.28 5.86
N LEU A 39 8.70 0.62 6.80
CA LEU A 39 7.84 0.39 7.96
C LEU A 39 6.48 1.03 7.69
N LEU A 40 5.42 0.25 7.88
CA LEU A 40 4.02 0.62 7.67
C LEU A 40 3.22 0.30 8.92
N SER A 41 2.24 1.14 9.24
CA SER A 41 1.28 0.83 10.30
C SER A 41 0.45 -0.39 9.91
N LEU A 42 -0.17 -1.02 10.90
CA LEU A 42 -1.11 -2.12 10.70
C LEU A 42 -2.25 -1.73 9.76
N ASP A 43 -2.84 -0.56 9.99
CA ASP A 43 -3.96 -0.04 9.21
C ASP A 43 -3.55 0.29 7.77
N SER A 44 -2.41 0.98 7.57
CA SER A 44 -1.96 1.35 6.23
C SER A 44 -1.62 0.13 5.37
N PHE A 45 -0.99 -0.91 5.95
CA PHE A 45 -0.72 -2.14 5.21
C PHE A 45 -2.00 -2.91 4.90
N ASN A 46 -2.93 -3.01 5.86
CA ASN A 46 -4.20 -3.69 5.66
C ASN A 46 -5.05 -3.00 4.58
N SER A 47 -5.14 -1.67 4.62
CA SER A 47 -5.83 -0.86 3.61
C SER A 47 -5.22 -1.03 2.22
N LEU A 48 -3.89 -1.09 2.13
CA LEU A 48 -3.17 -1.33 0.87
C LEU A 48 -3.52 -2.72 0.30
N MET A 49 -3.47 -3.76 1.14
CA MET A 49 -3.77 -5.12 0.73
C MET A 49 -5.24 -5.34 0.39
N GLU A 50 -6.16 -4.71 1.11
CA GLU A 50 -7.59 -4.73 0.80
C GLU A 50 -7.86 -4.06 -0.55
N THR A 51 -7.21 -2.92 -0.83
CA THR A 51 -7.30 -2.26 -2.13
C THR A 51 -6.83 -3.18 -3.26
N VAL A 52 -5.68 -3.84 -3.09
CA VAL A 52 -5.19 -4.85 -4.05
C VAL A 52 -6.21 -5.97 -4.23
N HIS A 53 -6.81 -6.45 -3.14
CA HIS A 53 -7.79 -7.53 -3.17
C HIS A 53 -9.07 -7.13 -3.93
N LEU A 54 -9.64 -5.97 -3.61
CA LEU A 54 -10.87 -5.45 -4.21
C LEU A 54 -10.70 -5.18 -5.71
N LEU A 55 -9.54 -4.64 -6.10
CA LEU A 55 -9.26 -4.29 -7.50
C LEU A 55 -8.80 -5.47 -8.35
N LYS A 56 -8.42 -6.61 -7.76
CA LYS A 56 -7.95 -7.79 -8.49
C LYS A 56 -8.95 -8.34 -9.52
N SER A 57 -10.25 -8.16 -9.30
CA SER A 57 -11.30 -8.56 -10.24
C SER A 57 -11.87 -7.32 -10.94
N PRO A 58 -11.74 -7.20 -12.28
CA PRO A 58 -12.28 -6.06 -13.03
C PRO A 58 -13.79 -5.88 -12.84
N ALA A 59 -14.54 -6.98 -12.71
CA ALA A 59 -15.98 -6.92 -12.47
C ALA A 59 -16.30 -6.32 -11.09
N ASN A 60 -15.51 -6.66 -10.06
CA ASN A 60 -15.67 -6.11 -8.73
C ASN A 60 -15.30 -4.62 -8.69
N ALA A 61 -14.17 -4.27 -9.31
CA ALA A 61 -13.68 -2.90 -9.41
C ALA A 61 -14.69 -1.99 -10.14
N ALA A 62 -15.25 -2.44 -11.28
CA ALA A 62 -16.29 -1.72 -12.00
C ALA A 62 -17.59 -1.55 -11.19
N ASN A 63 -17.96 -2.54 -10.37
CA ASN A 63 -19.11 -2.44 -9.49
C ASN A 63 -18.86 -1.43 -8.36
N LEU A 64 -17.69 -1.47 -7.71
CA LEU A 64 -17.26 -0.51 -6.70
C LEU A 64 -17.26 0.92 -7.26
N ALA A 65 -16.67 1.13 -8.44
CA ALA A 65 -16.65 2.42 -9.11
C ALA A 65 -18.07 2.95 -9.39
N ARG A 66 -18.97 2.07 -9.85
CA ARG A 66 -20.38 2.42 -10.05
C ARG A 66 -21.06 2.81 -8.74
N SER A 67 -20.84 2.06 -7.66
CA SER A 67 -21.41 2.34 -6.34
C SER A 67 -20.88 3.66 -5.74
N LEU A 68 -19.58 3.95 -5.90
CA LEU A 68 -18.99 5.23 -5.50
C LEU A 68 -19.60 6.40 -6.29
N ALA A 69 -19.72 6.28 -7.61
CA ALA A 69 -20.35 7.31 -8.44
C ALA A 69 -21.84 7.54 -8.08
N GLN A 70 -22.55 6.47 -7.69
CA GLN A 70 -23.91 6.58 -7.17
C GLN A 70 -23.94 7.33 -5.82
N LEU A 71 -23.01 7.03 -4.91
CA LEU A 71 -22.87 7.72 -3.62
C LEU A 71 -22.57 9.21 -3.79
N GLU A 72 -21.60 9.56 -4.63
CA GLU A 72 -21.22 10.95 -4.94
C GLU A 72 -22.35 11.73 -5.63
N SER A 73 -23.18 11.02 -6.41
CA SER A 73 -24.35 11.61 -7.07
C SER A 73 -25.61 11.61 -6.18
N GLU A 74 -25.49 11.26 -4.90
CA GLU A 74 -26.60 11.13 -3.93
C GLU A 74 -27.71 10.15 -4.38
N LYS A 75 -27.41 9.21 -5.27
CA LYS A 75 -28.33 8.18 -5.80
C LYS A 75 -28.37 6.94 -4.92
N THR A 76 -28.27 7.10 -3.60
CA THR A 76 -28.31 6.01 -2.63
C THR A 76 -29.69 5.85 -2.02
N VAL A 77 -30.09 4.60 -1.80
CA VAL A 77 -31.33 4.28 -1.08
C VAL A 77 -30.97 3.82 0.32
N MET A 78 -31.52 4.49 1.33
CA MET A 78 -31.40 4.06 2.71
C MET A 78 -32.32 2.86 2.95
N HIS A 79 -31.75 1.78 3.48
CA HIS A 79 -32.49 0.61 3.91
C HIS A 79 -32.27 0.41 5.41
N GLU A 80 -33.29 -0.06 6.13
CA GLU A 80 -33.10 -0.55 7.49
C GLU A 80 -32.23 -1.82 7.45
N LEU A 81 -31.36 -1.98 8.44
CA LEU A 81 -30.55 -3.17 8.59
C LEU A 81 -31.48 -4.37 8.82
N VAL A 82 -31.26 -5.44 8.06
CA VAL A 82 -31.92 -6.71 8.33
C VAL A 82 -31.20 -7.32 9.52
N GLU A 83 -31.91 -7.55 10.62
CA GLU A 83 -31.34 -8.23 11.78
C GLU A 83 -31.14 -9.71 11.43
N ASP A 84 -29.88 -10.13 11.35
CA ASP A 84 -29.54 -11.55 11.33
C ASP A 84 -29.50 -12.03 12.79
N ASP A 85 -30.55 -12.72 13.23
CA ASP A 85 -30.70 -13.28 14.59
C ASP A 85 -29.54 -14.21 15.02
N GLU A 86 -28.67 -14.62 14.08
CA GLU A 86 -27.51 -15.47 14.28
C GLU A 86 -26.22 -14.84 13.74
N GLN A 87 -25.93 -13.57 14.06
CA GLN A 87 -24.54 -13.11 13.94
C GLN A 87 -23.67 -13.95 14.90
N PRO A 88 -22.78 -14.85 14.42
CA PRO A 88 -21.79 -15.43 15.32
C PRO A 88 -21.00 -14.25 15.94
N PRO A 89 -20.58 -14.34 17.21
CA PRO A 89 -19.74 -13.29 17.79
C PRO A 89 -18.57 -13.09 16.82
N CYS A 90 -18.38 -11.85 16.34
CA CYS A 90 -17.23 -11.51 15.49
C CYS A 90 -16.00 -12.15 16.14
N LYS A 91 -15.50 -13.23 15.53
CA LYS A 91 -14.43 -14.05 16.10
C LYS A 91 -13.21 -13.14 16.18
N ASP A 92 -12.95 -12.69 17.41
CA ASP A 92 -11.79 -11.92 17.85
C ASP A 92 -11.52 -10.68 16.99
N ALA A 93 -11.68 -9.49 17.59
CA ALA A 93 -11.40 -8.19 16.99
C ALA A 93 -9.89 -7.95 16.73
N ASN A 94 -9.15 -9.00 16.35
CA ASN A 94 -7.77 -8.88 15.91
C ASN A 94 -7.80 -8.68 14.38
N PRO A 95 -7.26 -7.56 13.87
CA PRO A 95 -7.19 -7.35 12.43
C PRO A 95 -6.48 -8.52 11.75
N PRO A 96 -6.91 -8.91 10.54
CA PRO A 96 -6.32 -10.04 9.85
C PRO A 96 -4.81 -9.83 9.69
N ILE A 97 -4.03 -10.85 10.02
CA ILE A 97 -2.60 -10.85 9.75
C ILE A 97 -2.43 -11.18 8.26
N LEU A 98 -1.96 -10.20 7.50
CA LEU A 98 -1.82 -10.29 6.04
C LEU A 98 -0.38 -10.57 5.59
N ALA A 99 0.47 -11.05 6.50
CA ALA A 99 1.83 -11.46 6.23
C ALA A 99 2.05 -12.93 6.63
N ASP A 100 2.83 -13.65 5.82
CA ASP A 100 3.15 -15.05 6.05
C ASP A 100 4.15 -15.26 7.20
N VAL A 101 4.89 -14.22 7.56
CA VAL A 101 5.94 -14.26 8.60
C VAL A 101 5.61 -13.29 9.71
N ALA A 102 5.50 -13.82 10.94
CA ALA A 102 5.32 -13.04 12.16
C ALA A 102 6.56 -13.13 13.06
N VAL A 103 6.96 -11.99 13.62
CA VAL A 103 8.10 -11.90 14.55
C VAL A 103 7.75 -11.03 15.75
N SER A 104 8.26 -11.38 16.94
CA SER A 104 8.01 -10.58 18.14
C SER A 104 8.78 -9.25 18.11
N LEU A 105 8.22 -8.22 18.75
CA LEU A 105 8.87 -6.93 18.92
C LEU A 105 10.23 -7.06 19.61
N THR A 106 10.36 -7.97 20.59
CA THR A 106 11.63 -8.24 21.28
C THR A 106 12.70 -8.82 20.36
N ASP A 107 12.31 -9.74 19.46
CA ASP A 107 13.24 -10.28 18.46
C ASP A 107 13.63 -9.23 17.42
N PHE A 108 12.66 -8.39 17.04
CA PHE A 108 12.90 -7.25 16.18
C PHE A 108 13.85 -6.24 16.84
N ASP A 109 13.68 -5.88 18.11
CA ASP A 109 14.57 -4.95 18.84
C ASP A 109 15.99 -5.47 19.00
N ARG A 110 16.11 -6.80 19.16
CA ARG A 110 17.40 -7.47 19.26
C ARG A 110 18.15 -7.43 17.94
N ASP A 111 17.48 -7.81 16.86
CA ASP A 111 18.06 -7.80 15.52
C ASP A 111 16.95 -7.57 14.46
N PRO A 112 16.68 -6.28 14.12
CA PRO A 112 15.67 -5.94 13.12
C PRO A 112 15.99 -6.57 11.76
N MET A 113 17.29 -6.78 11.51
CA MET A 113 17.82 -7.22 10.24
C MET A 113 17.64 -8.70 10.03
N ALA A 114 17.92 -9.51 11.06
CA ALA A 114 17.59 -10.94 11.03
C ALA A 114 16.10 -11.15 10.81
N THR A 115 15.27 -10.32 11.42
CA THR A 115 13.81 -10.36 11.29
C THR A 115 13.37 -10.10 9.85
N ILE A 116 13.89 -9.06 9.20
CA ILE A 116 13.55 -8.76 7.79
C ILE A 116 14.05 -9.87 6.86
N ARG A 117 15.25 -10.42 7.10
CA ARG A 117 15.77 -11.54 6.29
C ARG A 117 14.93 -12.81 6.42
N LYS A 118 14.32 -13.06 7.58
CA LYS A 118 13.38 -14.19 7.75
C LYS A 118 12.17 -14.07 6.84
N GLY A 119 11.77 -12.85 6.47
CA GLY A 119 10.69 -12.61 5.51
C GLY A 119 11.00 -13.04 4.07
N GLN A 120 12.26 -13.36 3.73
CA GLN A 120 12.67 -13.84 2.40
C GLN A 120 12.22 -12.96 1.21
N GLY A 121 12.01 -11.66 1.45
CA GLY A 121 11.51 -10.73 0.43
C GLY A 121 10.03 -10.37 0.58
N GLU A 122 9.28 -11.09 1.42
CA GLU A 122 7.90 -10.78 1.76
C GLU A 122 7.79 -9.83 2.96
N ALA A 123 6.57 -9.32 3.16
CA ALA A 123 6.21 -8.54 4.34
C ALA A 123 6.35 -9.38 5.61
N VAL A 124 6.80 -8.74 6.69
CA VAL A 124 6.91 -9.34 8.02
C VAL A 124 6.05 -8.53 8.99
N VAL A 125 5.15 -9.18 9.71
CA VAL A 125 4.38 -8.53 10.78
C VAL A 125 5.16 -8.58 12.09
N ILE A 126 5.17 -7.46 12.82
CA ILE A 126 5.76 -7.38 14.14
C ILE A 126 4.67 -7.40 15.21
N LEU A 127 4.81 -8.33 16.16
CA LEU A 127 3.85 -8.57 17.23
C LEU A 127 4.37 -8.04 18.57
N ASN A 128 3.53 -7.35 19.34
CA ASN A 128 3.75 -7.05 20.75
C ASN A 128 2.71 -7.79 21.59
N LEU A 129 3.14 -8.64 22.51
CA LEU A 129 2.22 -9.44 23.34
C LEU A 129 1.11 -10.16 22.53
N ASN A 130 1.49 -10.72 21.37
CA ASN A 130 0.61 -11.41 20.42
C ASN A 130 -0.39 -10.51 19.65
N GLU A 131 -0.26 -9.20 19.78
CA GLU A 131 -1.02 -8.21 19.00
C GLU A 131 -0.14 -7.65 17.88
N PRO A 132 -0.62 -7.61 16.62
CA PRO A 132 0.11 -7.00 15.52
C PRO A 132 0.20 -5.48 15.72
N VAL A 133 1.39 -4.93 15.55
CA VAL A 133 1.63 -3.49 15.76
C VAL A 133 1.96 -2.78 14.45
N PHE A 134 2.85 -3.36 13.64
CA PHE A 134 3.26 -2.78 12.36
C PHE A 134 3.82 -3.85 11.43
N TYR A 135 3.92 -3.51 10.15
CA TYR A 135 4.55 -4.34 9.13
C TYR A 135 5.89 -3.74 8.70
N VAL A 136 6.82 -4.63 8.35
CA VAL A 136 8.07 -4.27 7.70
C VAL A 136 8.12 -4.96 6.35
N VAL A 137 8.28 -4.16 5.31
CA VAL A 137 8.21 -4.60 3.91
C VAL A 137 9.53 -4.24 3.22
N PRO A 138 10.18 -5.17 2.51
CA PRO A 138 11.33 -4.84 1.67
C PRO A 138 10.92 -3.84 0.57
N PRO A 139 11.77 -2.85 0.20
CA PRO A 139 11.40 -1.83 -0.79
C PRO A 139 10.97 -2.43 -2.14
N ALA A 140 11.67 -3.48 -2.60
CA ALA A 140 11.30 -4.17 -3.83
C ALA A 140 9.88 -4.75 -3.76
N ARG A 141 9.48 -5.29 -2.60
CA ARG A 141 8.13 -5.82 -2.40
C ARG A 141 7.09 -4.72 -2.31
N TYR A 142 7.40 -3.66 -1.58
CA TYR A 142 6.54 -2.49 -1.48
C TYR A 142 6.27 -1.85 -2.85
N LEU A 143 7.32 -1.66 -3.65
CA LEU A 143 7.21 -1.15 -5.01
C LEU A 143 6.39 -2.09 -5.90
N ALA A 144 6.64 -3.40 -5.84
CA ALA A 144 5.84 -4.36 -6.61
C ALA A 144 4.36 -4.34 -6.22
N MET A 145 4.02 -4.10 -4.94
CA MET A 145 2.63 -3.93 -4.51
C MET A 145 2.00 -2.67 -5.10
N LEU A 146 2.73 -1.56 -5.16
CA LEU A 146 2.25 -0.32 -5.77
C LEU A 146 2.08 -0.48 -7.29
N GLU A 147 3.03 -1.09 -7.97
CA GLU A 147 2.98 -1.37 -9.41
C GLU A 147 1.76 -2.23 -9.76
N GLN A 148 1.45 -3.25 -8.95
CA GLN A 148 0.23 -4.06 -9.12
C GLN A 148 -1.05 -3.23 -9.05
N ILE A 149 -1.12 -2.23 -8.16
CA ILE A 149 -2.29 -1.34 -8.06
C ILE A 149 -2.38 -0.42 -9.28
N GLU A 150 -1.26 0.12 -9.73
CA GLU A 150 -1.19 0.98 -10.91
C GLU A 150 -1.61 0.21 -12.18
N ASP A 151 -1.12 -1.01 -12.36
CA ASP A 151 -1.50 -1.89 -13.47
C ASP A 151 -3.00 -2.17 -13.49
N LEU A 152 -3.58 -2.47 -12.32
CA LEU A 152 -5.02 -2.70 -12.19
C LEU A 152 -5.83 -1.45 -12.58
N ARG A 153 -5.38 -0.26 -12.19
CA ARG A 153 -6.02 1.00 -12.61
C ARG A 153 -5.85 1.29 -14.10
N LEU A 154 -4.68 0.99 -14.67
CA LEU A 154 -4.45 1.18 -16.10
C LEU A 154 -5.35 0.26 -16.92
N ALA A 155 -5.55 -0.98 -16.47
CA ALA A 155 -6.45 -1.92 -17.11
C ALA A 155 -7.89 -1.37 -17.20
N GLU A 156 -8.39 -0.68 -16.18
CA GLU A 156 -9.70 -0.03 -16.22
C GLU A 156 -9.77 1.06 -17.30
N LEU A 157 -8.73 1.88 -17.43
CA LEU A 157 -8.67 2.93 -18.44
C LEU A 157 -8.68 2.34 -19.87
N VAL A 158 -7.93 1.26 -20.08
CA VAL A 158 -7.92 0.55 -21.36
C VAL A 158 -9.31 0.01 -21.68
N HIS A 159 -10.00 -0.61 -20.73
CA HIS A 159 -11.37 -1.11 -20.94
C HIS A 159 -12.37 0.02 -21.22
N ALA A 160 -12.28 1.13 -20.49
CA ALA A 160 -13.16 2.29 -20.69
C ALA A 160 -13.00 2.92 -22.08
N ARG A 161 -11.79 2.87 -22.64
CA ARG A 161 -11.45 3.42 -23.95
C ARG A 161 -11.49 2.41 -25.10
N GLN A 162 -11.85 1.14 -24.84
CA GLN A 162 -11.97 0.18 -25.93
C GLN A 162 -13.07 0.61 -26.90
N GLY A 163 -12.67 0.89 -28.14
CA GLY A 163 -13.54 1.38 -29.20
C GLY A 163 -13.48 2.88 -29.46
N GLU A 164 -12.68 3.63 -28.71
CA GLU A 164 -12.36 5.02 -29.08
C GLU A 164 -11.52 5.08 -30.37
N PRO A 165 -11.70 6.12 -31.21
CA PRO A 165 -10.91 6.29 -32.41
C PRO A 165 -9.42 6.41 -32.05
N THR A 166 -8.62 5.47 -32.54
CA THR A 166 -7.18 5.46 -32.35
C THR A 166 -6.51 6.29 -33.43
N VAL A 167 -5.69 7.25 -33.03
CA VAL A 167 -4.84 8.01 -33.96
C VAL A 167 -3.48 7.33 -33.97
N VAL A 168 -3.09 6.80 -35.13
CA VAL A 168 -1.72 6.31 -35.34
C VAL A 168 -0.83 7.53 -35.45
N VAL A 169 0.16 7.61 -34.57
CA VAL A 169 1.12 8.71 -34.51
C VAL A 169 2.51 8.11 -34.49
N GLU A 170 3.39 8.63 -35.34
CA GLU A 170 4.81 8.30 -35.27
C GLU A 170 5.43 9.08 -34.11
N ILE A 171 6.25 8.40 -33.29
CA ILE A 171 6.86 8.98 -32.08
C ILE A 171 7.65 10.25 -32.43
N GLU A 172 8.31 10.24 -33.59
CA GLU A 172 9.10 11.34 -34.14
C GLU A 172 8.24 12.60 -34.43
N GLU A 173 6.99 12.41 -34.84
CA GLU A 173 6.05 13.49 -35.16
C GLU A 173 5.52 14.18 -33.89
N LEU A 174 5.32 13.43 -32.80
CA LEU A 174 4.94 13.99 -31.49
C LEU A 174 6.09 14.73 -30.80
N LEU A 175 7.32 14.22 -30.92
CA LEU A 175 8.51 14.88 -30.41
C LEU A 175 8.74 16.23 -31.11
N ALA A 176 8.42 16.33 -32.40
CA ALA A 176 8.51 17.58 -33.17
C ALA A 176 7.43 18.61 -32.81
N GLN A 177 6.27 18.18 -32.31
CA GLN A 177 5.16 19.06 -31.90
C GLN A 177 5.26 19.50 -30.43
N SER A 178 6.15 18.87 -29.66
CA SER A 178 6.42 19.24 -28.27
C SER A 178 7.16 20.60 -28.26
N PRO A 179 6.67 21.64 -27.58
CA PRO A 179 7.42 22.89 -27.47
C PRO A 179 8.70 22.61 -26.68
N THR A 180 9.84 22.53 -27.37
CA THR A 180 11.15 22.51 -26.74
C THR A 180 11.31 23.86 -26.05
N THR A 181 11.01 23.95 -24.76
CA THR A 181 11.38 25.11 -23.96
C THR A 181 12.91 25.17 -23.99
N PRO A 182 13.53 26.20 -24.61
CA PRO A 182 14.97 26.32 -24.54
C PRO A 182 15.34 26.53 -23.07
N SER A 183 16.19 25.64 -22.56
CA SER A 183 16.84 25.77 -21.27
C SER A 183 17.74 27.02 -21.30
N GLU A 184 17.22 28.15 -20.84
CA GLU A 184 18.03 29.29 -20.45
C GLU A 184 18.25 29.22 -18.93
N HIS A 185 19.39 28.66 -18.53
CA HIS A 185 19.98 28.94 -17.23
C HIS A 185 21.14 29.94 -17.42
N PRO A 186 21.00 31.21 -17.03
CA PRO A 186 22.14 32.10 -16.85
C PRO A 186 22.80 31.79 -15.49
N LEU A 187 24.14 31.78 -15.52
CA LEU A 187 25.06 31.63 -14.38
C LEU A 187 24.86 32.66 -13.27
#